data_AF-A0A383D6D3-F1
#
_entry.id   AF-A0A383D6D3-F1
#
_cell.length_a   1.000
_cell.length_b   1.000
_cell.length_c   1.000
_cell.angle_alpha   90.00
_cell.angle_beta   90.00
_cell.angle_gamma   90.00
#
_symmetry.space_group_name_H-M   'P 1'
#
loop_
_entity.id
_entity.type
_entity.pdbx_description
1 polymer ?
#
loop_
_entity_poly.entity_id
_entity_poly.type
_entity_poly.pdbx_seq_one_letter_code
_entity_poly.pdbx_strand_id
1 'polypeptide(L)'
;GGTVAYKKAINAISNADEFDINMLVTPGLVHGLHSGITNHAISKMEARGDAFYVLDCTKHGDTIATATNAINSLDSNYAATYYPWVKIVDRNTSLPVWVPPSVVLAGTIAYTDKVAHEWFAPAGLNRGGLTTVLEAQTRLTHSERDDLYEERVNPIASFPGQGVVVWGQKTLQGRPSALDRVNVRRLLIKLKKFIASSSRYLVFEQNSTATRNRFMNIVNPFLESVQANSGLSAFRV
;
A
#
# COMPACT_ATOMS: atom_id res chain seq x y z
N GLY A 1 16.86 -2.41 -23.07
CA GLY A 1 15.38 -2.36 -23.16
C GLY A 1 14.78 -1.94 -21.83
N GLY A 2 13.51 -1.49 -21.83
CA GLY A 2 12.83 -0.92 -20.65
C GLY A 2 12.81 -1.83 -19.41
N THR A 3 12.56 -3.14 -19.59
CA THR A 3 12.53 -4.11 -18.47
C THR A 3 13.82 -4.14 -17.66
N VAL A 4 14.99 -4.08 -18.33
CA VAL A 4 16.30 -4.08 -17.66
C VAL A 4 16.48 -2.81 -16.85
N ALA A 5 16.09 -1.66 -17.40
CA ALA A 5 16.20 -0.37 -16.71
C ALA A 5 15.31 -0.32 -15.46
N TYR A 6 14.04 -0.74 -15.56
CA TYR A 6 13.14 -0.77 -14.39
C TYR A 6 13.62 -1.74 -13.31
N LYS A 7 14.07 -2.95 -13.68
CA LYS A 7 14.62 -3.88 -12.69
C LYS A 7 15.85 -3.31 -11.99
N LYS A 8 16.73 -2.61 -12.73
CA LYS A 8 17.90 -1.92 -12.15
C LYS A 8 17.47 -0.82 -11.18
N ALA A 9 16.48 -0.01 -11.54
CA ALA A 9 15.95 1.05 -10.67
C ALA A 9 15.31 0.49 -9.39
N ILE A 10 14.48 -0.56 -9.49
CA ILE A 10 13.89 -1.24 -8.34
C ILE A 10 14.97 -1.88 -7.45
N ASN A 11 16.03 -2.45 -8.06
CA ASN A 11 17.15 -3.01 -7.30
C ASN A 11 17.93 -1.94 -6.53
N ALA A 12 18.08 -0.74 -7.08
CA ALA A 12 18.79 0.35 -6.41
C ALA A 12 18.14 0.68 -5.06
N ILE A 13 16.81 0.67 -4.98
CA ILE A 13 16.06 0.90 -3.74
C ILE A 13 15.69 -0.41 -3.02
N SER A 14 16.30 -1.55 -3.35
CA SER A 14 15.94 -2.82 -2.70
C SER A 14 16.68 -3.07 -1.40
N ASN A 15 17.80 -2.36 -1.16
CA ASN A 15 18.54 -2.42 0.09
C ASN A 15 17.91 -1.50 1.14
N ALA A 16 17.32 -2.08 2.18
CA ALA A 16 16.71 -1.33 3.28
C ALA A 16 17.73 -0.61 4.18
N ASP A 17 19.00 -1.06 4.20
CA ASP A 17 20.06 -0.40 4.97
C ASP A 17 20.53 0.92 4.34
N GLU A 18 20.37 1.05 3.01
CA GLU A 18 20.75 2.24 2.25
C GLU A 18 19.57 3.19 2.02
N PHE A 19 18.38 2.64 1.73
CA PHE A 19 17.22 3.43 1.34
C PHE A 19 16.01 3.15 2.23
N ASP A 20 15.70 4.13 3.08
CA ASP A 20 14.48 4.13 3.88
C ASP A 20 13.28 4.60 3.04
N ILE A 21 12.41 3.68 2.67
CA ILE A 21 11.14 3.98 2.00
C ILE A 21 9.99 3.30 2.74
N ASN A 22 8.81 3.93 2.72
CA ASN A 22 7.59 3.34 3.26
C ASN A 22 6.73 2.68 2.18
N MET A 23 6.87 3.15 0.94
CA MET A 23 6.02 2.74 -0.16
C MET A 23 6.75 2.80 -1.49
N LEU A 24 6.47 1.82 -2.35
CA LEU A 24 6.79 1.83 -3.76
C LEU A 24 5.50 2.06 -4.55
N VAL A 25 5.58 2.89 -5.58
CA VAL A 25 4.57 3.03 -6.63
C VAL A 25 5.26 2.98 -7.99
N THR A 26 4.59 2.42 -8.99
CA THR A 26 5.12 2.30 -10.36
C THR A 26 4.11 2.78 -11.41
N PRO A 27 3.71 4.07 -11.38
CA PRO A 27 2.74 4.58 -12.33
C PRO A 27 3.10 4.29 -13.78
N GLY A 28 2.13 3.76 -14.53
CA GLY A 28 2.29 3.38 -15.94
C GLY A 28 2.82 1.96 -16.17
N LEU A 29 3.35 1.28 -15.13
CA LEU A 29 3.67 -0.14 -15.20
C LEU A 29 2.45 -0.98 -14.83
N VAL A 30 1.65 -1.29 -15.85
CA VAL A 30 0.47 -2.16 -15.72
C VAL A 30 0.87 -3.63 -15.59
N HIS A 31 0.42 -4.32 -14.54
CA HIS A 31 0.71 -5.74 -14.29
C HIS A 31 0.33 -6.64 -15.47
N GLY A 32 -0.86 -6.47 -16.04
CA GLY A 32 -1.32 -7.26 -17.18
C GLY A 32 -0.43 -7.15 -18.44
N LEU A 33 0.41 -6.12 -18.53
CA LEU A 33 1.34 -5.90 -19.64
C LEU A 33 2.82 -6.09 -19.24
N HIS A 34 3.15 -5.84 -17.98
CA HIS A 34 4.52 -5.74 -17.47
C HIS A 34 4.75 -6.62 -16.23
N SER A 35 4.08 -7.77 -16.16
CA SER A 35 4.09 -8.68 -15.01
C SER A 35 5.50 -9.02 -14.52
N GLY A 36 6.46 -9.21 -15.42
CA GLY A 36 7.86 -9.49 -15.08
C GLY A 36 8.59 -8.37 -14.30
N ILE A 37 8.11 -7.11 -14.39
CA ILE A 37 8.64 -5.98 -13.63
C ILE A 37 7.89 -5.84 -12.30
N THR A 38 6.56 -5.93 -12.33
CA THR A 38 5.75 -5.81 -11.11
C THR A 38 5.97 -6.99 -10.16
N ASN A 39 6.17 -8.22 -10.67
CA ASN A 39 6.51 -9.39 -9.84
C ASN A 39 7.89 -9.22 -9.20
N HIS A 40 8.82 -8.60 -9.92
CA HIS A 40 10.12 -8.25 -9.37
C HIS A 40 9.97 -7.21 -8.25
N ALA A 41 9.14 -6.18 -8.44
CA ALA A 41 8.84 -5.20 -7.40
C ALA A 41 8.18 -5.82 -6.15
N ILE A 42 7.18 -6.70 -6.33
CA ILE A 42 6.55 -7.45 -5.24
C ILE A 42 7.61 -8.23 -4.46
N SER A 43 8.40 -9.05 -5.15
CA SER A 43 9.46 -9.86 -4.53
C SER A 43 10.47 -9.01 -3.76
N LYS A 44 10.84 -7.83 -4.28
CA LYS A 44 11.73 -6.91 -3.56
C LYS A 44 11.07 -6.31 -2.32
N MET A 45 9.80 -5.93 -2.36
CA MET A 45 9.09 -5.42 -1.18
C MET A 45 8.92 -6.48 -0.11
N GLU A 46 8.66 -7.73 -0.50
CA GLU A 46 8.61 -8.88 0.42
C GLU A 46 9.96 -9.15 1.07
N ALA A 47 11.04 -9.13 0.28
CA ALA A 47 12.39 -9.40 0.77
C ALA A 47 12.87 -8.35 1.80
N ARG A 48 12.62 -7.06 1.54
CA ARG A 48 12.95 -5.99 2.52
C ARG A 48 11.97 -5.98 3.69
N GLY A 49 10.69 -6.21 3.41
CA GLY A 49 9.63 -6.37 4.40
C GLY A 49 9.38 -5.13 5.28
N ASP A 50 9.80 -3.95 4.84
CA ASP A 50 9.66 -2.65 5.51
C ASP A 50 9.02 -1.59 4.59
N ALA A 51 8.51 -1.99 3.43
CA ALA A 51 7.83 -1.12 2.47
C ALA A 51 6.64 -1.81 1.83
N PHE A 52 5.61 -1.04 1.48
CA PHE A 52 4.40 -1.54 0.82
C PHE A 52 4.37 -1.16 -0.68
N TYR A 53 3.78 -1.98 -1.54
CA TYR A 53 3.69 -1.72 -2.97
C TYR A 53 2.25 -1.42 -3.40
N VAL A 54 2.03 -0.29 -4.06
CA VAL A 54 0.78 -0.06 -4.80
C VAL A 54 1.09 -0.17 -6.29
N LEU A 55 0.44 -1.15 -6.93
CA LEU A 55 0.61 -1.45 -8.34
C LEU A 55 -0.71 -1.24 -9.09
N ASP A 56 -0.61 -1.08 -10.41
CA ASP A 56 -1.78 -0.98 -11.28
C ASP A 56 -1.95 -2.30 -12.05
N CYS A 57 -3.14 -2.92 -11.99
CA CYS A 57 -3.34 -4.22 -12.64
C CYS A 57 -3.81 -4.12 -14.10
N THR A 58 -4.45 -3.01 -14.50
CA THR A 58 -5.08 -2.84 -15.81
C THR A 58 -4.62 -1.62 -16.58
N LYS A 59 -4.79 -1.63 -17.92
CA LYS A 59 -4.70 -0.42 -18.75
C LYS A 59 -6.05 0.32 -18.75
N HIS A 60 -6.02 1.57 -19.18
CA HIS A 60 -7.25 2.35 -19.36
C HIS A 60 -8.21 1.64 -20.33
N GLY A 61 -9.45 1.43 -19.88
CA GLY A 61 -10.53 0.86 -20.70
C GLY A 61 -10.73 -0.65 -20.52
N ASP A 62 -9.87 -1.29 -19.71
CA ASP A 62 -10.04 -2.70 -19.36
C ASP A 62 -11.28 -2.92 -18.49
N THR A 63 -11.76 -4.16 -18.50
CA THR A 63 -12.95 -4.58 -17.75
C THR A 63 -12.60 -5.04 -16.34
N ILE A 64 -13.62 -5.22 -15.50
CA ILE A 64 -13.48 -5.87 -14.18
C ILE A 64 -12.87 -7.27 -14.32
N ALA A 65 -13.35 -8.06 -15.28
CA ALA A 65 -12.80 -9.40 -15.54
C ALA A 65 -11.32 -9.37 -15.92
N THR A 66 -10.87 -8.34 -16.65
CA THR A 66 -9.44 -8.14 -16.94
C THR A 66 -8.66 -7.81 -15.66
N ALA A 67 -9.21 -6.95 -14.80
CA ALA A 67 -8.59 -6.55 -13.54
C ALA A 67 -8.39 -7.70 -12.56
N THR A 68 -9.41 -8.54 -12.39
CA THR A 68 -9.36 -9.70 -11.49
C THR A 68 -8.43 -10.78 -12.06
N ASN A 69 -8.60 -11.17 -13.33
CA ASN A 69 -7.74 -12.16 -13.97
C ASN A 69 -6.26 -11.80 -13.95
N ALA A 70 -5.92 -10.50 -14.07
CA ALA A 70 -4.54 -10.05 -14.03
C ALA A 70 -3.84 -10.39 -12.70
N ILE A 71 -4.56 -10.39 -11.57
CA ILE A 71 -3.95 -10.60 -10.23
C ILE A 71 -4.21 -11.99 -9.65
N ASN A 72 -4.92 -12.87 -10.35
CA ASN A 72 -5.34 -14.17 -9.81
C ASN A 72 -4.18 -15.04 -9.32
N SER A 73 -3.03 -14.94 -9.99
CA SER A 73 -1.81 -15.70 -9.64
C SER A 73 -0.95 -15.05 -8.55
N LEU A 74 -1.29 -13.83 -8.10
CA LEU A 74 -0.53 -13.11 -7.09
C LEU A 74 -0.98 -13.52 -5.69
N ASP A 75 0.00 -13.76 -4.82
CA ASP A 75 -0.20 -14.00 -3.39
C ASP A 75 0.83 -13.19 -2.61
N SER A 76 0.48 -11.94 -2.29
CA SER A 76 1.36 -11.07 -1.51
C SER A 76 0.56 -10.13 -0.63
N ASN A 77 0.90 -10.11 0.66
CA ASN A 77 0.37 -9.11 1.57
C ASN A 77 1.21 -7.83 1.65
N TYR A 78 2.28 -7.71 0.86
CA TYR A 78 3.07 -6.47 0.74
C TYR A 78 2.66 -5.62 -0.46
N ALA A 79 1.61 -6.02 -1.18
CA ALA A 79 1.12 -5.31 -2.35
C ALA A 79 -0.41 -5.16 -2.35
N ALA A 80 -0.91 -4.11 -3.01
CA ALA A 80 -2.32 -3.92 -3.32
C ALA A 80 -2.49 -3.32 -4.73
N THR A 81 -3.63 -3.60 -5.34
CA THR A 81 -4.06 -3.01 -6.61
C THR A 81 -5.43 -2.36 -6.46
N TYR A 82 -5.75 -1.44 -7.36
CA TYR A 82 -6.97 -0.65 -7.35
C TYR A 82 -7.53 -0.49 -8.76
N TYR A 83 -8.84 -0.33 -8.85
CA TYR A 83 -9.57 -0.20 -10.12
C TYR A 83 -10.83 0.66 -9.92
N PRO A 84 -11.25 1.49 -10.90
CA PRO A 84 -10.67 1.69 -12.23
C PRO A 84 -9.66 2.86 -12.26
N TRP A 85 -9.15 3.16 -13.46
CA TRP A 85 -8.39 4.40 -13.71
C TRP A 85 -9.19 5.64 -13.33
N VAL A 86 -8.48 6.74 -13.08
CA VAL A 86 -9.09 8.01 -12.65
C VAL A 86 -8.62 9.15 -13.54
N LYS A 87 -9.47 10.18 -13.69
CA LYS A 87 -9.14 11.38 -14.44
C LYS A 87 -8.73 12.48 -13.47
N ILE A 88 -7.61 13.13 -13.73
CA ILE A 88 -7.11 14.30 -12.99
C ILE A 88 -6.88 15.47 -13.95
N VAL A 89 -6.62 16.67 -13.42
CA VAL A 89 -6.11 17.79 -14.22
C VAL A 89 -4.59 17.71 -14.28
N ASP A 90 -4.03 17.63 -15.48
CA ASP A 90 -2.59 17.76 -15.68
C ASP A 90 -2.17 19.21 -15.38
N ARG A 91 -1.21 19.38 -14.46
CA ARG A 91 -0.74 20.71 -14.05
C ARG A 91 0.00 21.45 -15.15
N ASN A 92 0.62 20.74 -16.10
CA ASN A 92 1.41 21.35 -17.16
C ASN A 92 0.53 21.86 -18.30
N THR A 93 -0.49 21.08 -18.67
CA THR A 93 -1.39 21.40 -19.79
C THR A 93 -2.70 22.05 -19.35
N SER A 94 -3.04 21.96 -18.06
CA SER A 94 -4.36 22.32 -17.50
C SER A 94 -5.52 21.56 -18.13
N LEU A 95 -5.25 20.45 -18.82
CA LEU A 95 -6.25 19.60 -19.46
C LEU A 95 -6.51 18.35 -18.63
N PRO A 96 -7.74 17.78 -18.69
CA PRO A 96 -8.02 16.51 -18.05
C PRO A 96 -7.23 15.36 -18.69
N VAL A 97 -6.61 14.52 -17.87
CA VAL A 97 -5.83 13.35 -18.31
C VAL A 97 -6.22 12.12 -17.48
N TRP A 98 -6.33 10.97 -18.16
CA TRP A 98 -6.52 9.68 -17.50
C TRP A 98 -5.19 9.17 -16.97
N VAL A 99 -5.17 8.80 -15.69
CA VAL A 99 -4.01 8.25 -15.02
C VAL A 99 -4.36 6.93 -14.32
N PRO A 100 -3.39 6.03 -14.19
CA PRO A 100 -3.61 4.82 -13.42
C PRO A 100 -3.75 5.17 -11.92
N PRO A 101 -4.47 4.34 -11.13
CA PRO A 101 -4.77 4.64 -9.72
C PRO A 101 -3.56 4.94 -8.86
N SER A 102 -2.43 4.26 -9.07
CA SER A 102 -1.21 4.45 -8.28
C SER A 102 -0.71 5.90 -8.24
N VAL A 103 -1.04 6.73 -9.23
CA VAL A 103 -0.70 8.17 -9.27
C VAL A 103 -1.30 8.94 -8.10
N VAL A 104 -2.53 8.63 -7.71
CA VAL A 104 -3.26 9.38 -6.67
C VAL A 104 -3.23 8.69 -5.31
N LEU A 105 -3.09 7.37 -5.28
CA LEU A 105 -3.24 6.57 -4.06
C LEU A 105 -2.14 6.81 -3.02
N ALA A 106 -0.91 7.08 -3.46
CA ALA A 106 0.16 7.45 -2.53
C ALA A 106 -0.23 8.68 -1.70
N GLY A 107 -0.94 9.65 -2.31
CA GLY A 107 -1.45 10.84 -1.64
C GLY A 107 -2.52 10.53 -0.60
N THR A 108 -3.50 9.69 -0.94
CA THR A 108 -4.56 9.25 -0.01
C THR A 108 -4.01 8.47 1.17
N ILE A 109 -3.02 7.61 0.93
CA ILE A 109 -2.37 6.84 1.99
C ILE A 109 -1.57 7.77 2.90
N ALA A 110 -0.76 8.67 2.34
CA ALA A 110 -0.02 9.66 3.13
C ALA A 110 -0.96 10.60 3.91
N TYR A 111 -2.09 10.99 3.33
CA TYR A 111 -3.13 11.77 4.03
C TYR A 111 -3.67 11.00 5.24
N THR A 112 -4.00 9.72 5.05
CA THR A 112 -4.48 8.85 6.13
C THR A 112 -3.48 8.76 7.28
N ASP A 113 -2.20 8.60 6.97
CA ASP A 113 -1.15 8.54 7.99
C ASP A 113 -1.02 9.84 8.77
N LYS A 114 -1.24 10.97 8.08
CA LYS A 114 -1.14 12.31 8.69
C LYS A 114 -2.30 12.63 9.62
N VAL A 115 -3.54 12.31 9.21
CA VAL A 115 -4.75 12.67 9.98
C VAL A 115 -5.20 11.58 10.95
N ALA A 116 -4.66 10.37 10.80
CA ALA A 116 -4.86 9.24 11.68
C ALA A 116 -3.50 8.57 11.91
N HIS A 117 -3.35 7.30 11.50
CA HIS A 117 -2.13 6.52 11.65
C HIS A 117 -2.08 5.42 10.56
N GLU A 118 -0.94 4.77 10.38
CA GLU A 118 -0.73 3.77 9.31
C GLU A 118 -1.66 2.54 9.42
N TRP A 119 -2.19 2.27 10.62
CA TRP A 119 -3.13 1.18 10.92
C TRP A 119 -4.60 1.53 10.69
N PHE A 120 -4.90 2.73 10.20
CA PHE A 120 -6.24 3.07 9.71
C PHE A 120 -6.36 2.81 8.22
N ALA A 121 -7.56 2.36 7.82
CA ALA A 121 -7.88 2.12 6.42
C ALA A 121 -7.79 3.42 5.60
N PRO A 122 -7.00 3.47 4.50
CA PRO A 122 -6.97 4.58 3.56
C PRO A 122 -8.13 4.46 2.55
N ALA A 123 -9.33 4.25 3.07
CA ALA A 123 -10.55 3.95 2.32
C ALA A 123 -11.78 4.50 3.04
N GLY A 124 -12.91 4.52 2.34
CA GLY A 124 -14.18 5.05 2.82
C GLY A 124 -14.24 6.58 2.78
N LEU A 125 -15.37 7.15 3.19
CA LEU A 125 -15.64 8.58 3.03
C LEU A 125 -14.73 9.50 3.86
N ASN A 126 -14.23 9.02 5.01
CA ASN A 126 -13.43 9.85 5.91
C ASN A 126 -11.96 10.03 5.47
N ARG A 127 -11.40 9.02 4.78
CA ARG A 127 -9.96 8.94 4.49
C ARG A 127 -9.61 8.51 3.08
N GLY A 128 -10.55 7.88 2.37
CA GLY A 128 -10.38 7.41 1.00
C GLY A 128 -10.71 8.45 -0.06
N GLY A 129 -11.09 9.68 0.31
CA GLY A 129 -11.44 10.73 -0.64
C GLY A 129 -10.30 11.08 -1.59
N LEU A 130 -10.59 11.16 -2.89
CA LEU A 130 -9.64 11.51 -3.94
C LEU A 130 -9.92 12.94 -4.42
N THR A 131 -9.39 13.92 -3.70
CA THR A 131 -9.71 15.35 -3.89
C THR A 131 -9.19 15.95 -5.20
N THR A 132 -8.18 15.32 -5.82
CA THR A 132 -7.61 15.75 -7.11
C THR A 132 -8.24 15.05 -8.31
N VAL A 133 -9.12 14.08 -8.08
CA VAL A 133 -9.77 13.29 -9.12
C VAL A 133 -11.08 13.95 -9.53
N LEU A 134 -11.24 14.13 -10.84
CA LEU A 134 -12.44 14.66 -11.46
C LEU A 134 -13.53 13.58 -11.57
N GLU A 135 -13.13 12.38 -12.02
CA GLU A 135 -14.03 11.23 -12.17
C GLU A 135 -13.25 9.91 -12.19
N ALA A 136 -13.91 8.83 -11.81
CA ALA A 136 -13.45 7.47 -12.07
C ALA A 136 -13.88 7.03 -13.48
N GLN A 137 -13.05 6.22 -14.15
CA GLN A 137 -13.32 5.75 -15.51
C GLN A 137 -14.65 4.99 -15.61
N THR A 138 -14.93 4.14 -14.63
CA THR A 138 -16.15 3.34 -14.58
C THR A 138 -16.90 3.69 -13.31
N ARG A 139 -18.18 4.04 -13.45
CA ARG A 139 -19.06 4.25 -12.31
C ARG A 139 -19.57 2.89 -11.81
N LEU A 140 -18.80 2.27 -10.92
CA LEU A 140 -19.09 0.94 -10.38
C LEU A 140 -20.42 0.90 -9.61
N THR A 141 -21.25 -0.09 -9.94
CA THR A 141 -22.44 -0.49 -9.18
C THR A 141 -22.05 -1.12 -7.84
N HIS A 142 -23.04 -1.44 -7.00
CA HIS A 142 -22.76 -2.14 -5.73
C HIS A 142 -22.17 -3.53 -5.96
N SER A 143 -22.83 -4.36 -6.79
CA SER A 143 -22.39 -5.71 -7.11
C SER A 143 -20.98 -5.73 -7.68
N GLU A 144 -20.67 -4.84 -8.63
CA GLU A 144 -19.33 -4.77 -9.23
C GLU A 144 -18.23 -4.43 -8.22
N ARG A 145 -18.54 -3.64 -7.18
CA ARG A 145 -17.58 -3.36 -6.12
C ARG A 145 -17.36 -4.58 -5.23
N ASP A 146 -18.41 -5.34 -4.96
CA ASP A 146 -18.32 -6.57 -4.19
C ASP A 146 -17.51 -7.63 -4.95
N ASP A 147 -17.78 -7.80 -6.25
CA ASP A 147 -17.03 -8.71 -7.13
C ASP A 147 -15.53 -8.37 -7.16
N LEU A 148 -15.20 -7.08 -7.35
CA LEU A 148 -13.80 -6.62 -7.28
C LEU A 148 -13.16 -6.93 -5.92
N TYR A 149 -13.90 -6.68 -4.85
CA TYR A 149 -13.40 -6.81 -3.48
C TYR A 149 -13.17 -8.27 -3.06
N GLU A 150 -14.05 -9.18 -3.47
CA GLU A 150 -13.90 -10.63 -3.32
C GLU A 150 -12.64 -11.11 -4.02
N GLU A 151 -12.39 -10.59 -5.23
CA GLU A 151 -11.20 -10.86 -6.03
C GLU A 151 -9.99 -9.98 -5.66
N ARG A 152 -9.98 -9.35 -4.47
CA ARG A 152 -8.83 -8.62 -3.91
C ARG A 152 -8.39 -7.39 -4.71
N VAL A 153 -9.22 -6.90 -5.63
CA VAL A 153 -9.03 -5.63 -6.34
C VAL A 153 -9.78 -4.54 -5.60
N ASN A 154 -9.11 -3.47 -5.19
CA ASN A 154 -9.76 -2.43 -4.40
C ASN A 154 -10.56 -1.47 -5.30
N PRO A 155 -11.90 -1.38 -5.14
CA PRO A 155 -12.70 -0.50 -5.97
C PRO A 155 -12.45 0.97 -5.64
N ILE A 156 -12.44 1.82 -6.66
CA ILE A 156 -12.55 3.27 -6.58
C ILE A 156 -13.96 3.62 -7.03
N ALA A 157 -14.76 4.13 -6.10
CA ALA A 157 -16.18 4.36 -6.28
C ALA A 157 -16.48 5.85 -6.43
N SER A 158 -17.54 6.18 -7.16
CA SER A 158 -18.05 7.55 -7.29
C SER A 158 -19.42 7.66 -6.62
N PHE A 159 -19.53 8.50 -5.59
CA PHE A 159 -20.77 8.70 -4.85
C PHE A 159 -21.34 10.11 -5.13
N PRO A 160 -22.63 10.23 -5.49
CA PRO A 160 -23.27 11.52 -5.68
C PRO A 160 -23.12 12.42 -4.44
N GLY A 161 -22.68 13.66 -4.65
CA GLY A 161 -22.45 14.63 -3.56
C GLY A 161 -21.23 14.37 -2.67
N GLN A 162 -20.53 13.25 -2.83
CA GLN A 162 -19.35 12.87 -2.02
C GLN A 162 -18.07 12.72 -2.85
N GLY A 163 -18.18 12.69 -4.18
CA GLY A 163 -17.04 12.62 -5.09
C GLY A 163 -16.51 11.20 -5.30
N VAL A 164 -15.24 11.11 -5.71
CA VAL A 164 -14.56 9.84 -5.97
C VAL A 164 -13.76 9.41 -4.76
N VAL A 165 -13.90 8.15 -4.37
CA VAL A 165 -13.31 7.61 -3.14
C VAL A 165 -12.74 6.20 -3.34
N VAL A 166 -11.66 5.92 -2.63
CA VAL A 166 -11.15 4.55 -2.44
C VAL A 166 -12.14 3.78 -1.56
N TRP A 167 -12.62 2.65 -2.04
CA TRP A 167 -13.66 1.83 -1.41
C TRP A 167 -13.21 0.39 -1.12
N GLY A 168 -11.89 0.16 -1.02
CA GLY A 168 -11.30 -1.13 -0.67
C GLY A 168 -9.98 -0.99 0.08
N GLN A 169 -9.60 -2.04 0.81
CA GLN A 169 -8.35 -2.12 1.56
C GLN A 169 -7.77 -3.54 1.62
N LYS A 170 -8.05 -4.38 0.61
CA LYS A 170 -7.45 -5.70 0.45
C LYS A 170 -6.02 -5.57 -0.02
N THR A 171 -5.14 -6.42 0.53
CA THR A 171 -3.86 -6.72 -0.12
C THR A 171 -4.07 -7.80 -1.18
N LEU A 172 -3.04 -8.13 -1.95
CA LEU A 172 -3.05 -9.21 -2.92
C LEU A 172 -2.87 -10.60 -2.29
N GLN A 173 -3.16 -10.76 -0.99
CA GLN A 173 -2.97 -12.03 -0.32
C GLN A 173 -4.02 -13.05 -0.80
N GLY A 174 -3.55 -14.19 -1.30
CA GLY A 174 -4.36 -15.20 -1.95
C GLY A 174 -5.38 -15.86 -1.02
N ARG A 175 -5.00 -16.07 0.25
CA ARG A 175 -5.84 -16.71 1.26
C ARG A 175 -6.25 -15.72 2.36
N PRO A 176 -7.51 -15.72 2.82
CA PRO A 176 -7.93 -14.88 3.94
C PRO A 176 -7.05 -15.08 5.16
N SER A 177 -6.58 -13.97 5.75
CA SER A 177 -5.91 -13.94 7.04
C SER A 177 -5.99 -12.53 7.63
N ALA A 178 -5.52 -12.33 8.86
CA ALA A 178 -5.38 -11.00 9.45
C ALA A 178 -4.55 -10.02 8.57
N LEU A 179 -3.68 -10.55 7.71
CA LEU A 179 -2.75 -9.82 6.86
C LEU A 179 -3.34 -9.47 5.48
N ASP A 180 -4.60 -9.84 5.23
CA ASP A 180 -5.30 -9.55 3.98
C ASP A 180 -5.74 -8.08 3.86
N ARG A 181 -5.44 -7.25 4.87
CA ARG A 181 -5.77 -5.82 4.89
C ARG A 181 -4.54 -4.92 4.82
N VAL A 182 -4.65 -3.89 3.99
CA VAL A 182 -3.60 -2.88 3.80
C VAL A 182 -3.21 -2.23 5.13
N ASN A 183 -4.19 -1.83 5.94
CA ASN A 183 -3.93 -1.16 7.22
C ASN A 183 -3.22 -2.09 8.22
N VAL A 184 -3.56 -3.38 8.27
CA VAL A 184 -2.88 -4.35 9.16
C VAL A 184 -1.46 -4.62 8.70
N ARG A 185 -1.22 -4.79 7.39
CA ARG A 185 0.16 -4.92 6.89
C ARG A 185 1.00 -3.68 7.22
N ARG A 186 0.44 -2.49 7.01
CA ARG A 186 1.14 -1.23 7.23
C ARG A 186 1.44 -0.97 8.70
N LEU A 187 0.54 -1.37 9.61
CA LEU A 187 0.82 -1.45 11.05
C LEU A 187 2.07 -2.27 11.32
N LEU A 188 2.11 -3.52 10.83
CA LEU A 188 3.24 -4.41 11.09
C LEU A 188 4.56 -3.88 10.51
N ILE A 189 4.53 -3.26 9.33
CA ILE A 189 5.69 -2.58 8.75
C ILE A 189 6.16 -1.47 9.69
N LYS A 190 5.26 -0.59 10.16
CA LYS A 190 5.60 0.50 11.08
C LYS A 190 6.23 -0.02 12.38
N LEU A 191 5.64 -1.05 12.98
CA LEU A 191 6.15 -1.68 14.20
C LEU A 191 7.54 -2.28 13.97
N LYS A 192 7.72 -3.05 12.89
CA LYS A 192 9.00 -3.69 12.55
C LYS A 192 10.10 -2.65 12.34
N LYS A 193 9.83 -1.58 11.60
CA LYS A 193 10.81 -0.50 11.36
C LYS A 193 11.25 0.16 12.66
N PHE A 194 10.30 0.52 13.52
CA PHE A 194 10.61 1.15 14.79
C PHE A 194 11.46 0.23 15.68
N ILE A 195 11.06 -1.04 15.83
CA ILE A 195 11.77 -2.02 16.66
C ILE A 195 13.19 -2.28 16.12
N ALA A 196 13.34 -2.45 14.80
CA ALA A 196 14.65 -2.64 14.17
C ALA A 196 15.57 -1.42 14.35
N SER A 197 15.03 -0.20 14.23
CA SER A 197 15.81 1.02 14.48
C SER A 197 16.27 1.12 15.95
N SER A 198 15.43 0.67 16.88
CA SER A 198 15.70 0.70 18.32
C SER A 198 16.76 -0.34 18.74
N SER A 199 16.82 -1.48 18.06
CA SER A 199 17.80 -2.54 18.34
C SER A 199 19.16 -2.33 17.67
N ARG A 200 19.29 -1.40 16.71
CA ARG A 200 20.50 -1.21 15.90
C ARG A 200 21.76 -0.98 16.73
N TYR A 201 21.65 -0.19 17.80
CA TYR A 201 22.78 0.12 18.70
C TYR A 201 23.06 -0.97 19.73
N LEU A 202 22.27 -2.04 19.78
CA LEU A 202 22.40 -3.12 20.76
C LEU A 202 23.03 -4.40 20.17
N VAL A 203 23.22 -4.46 18.85
CA VAL A 203 23.68 -5.67 18.13
C VAL A 203 25.05 -6.16 18.61
N PHE A 204 25.94 -5.24 19.03
CA PHE A 204 27.28 -5.57 19.50
C PHE A 204 27.48 -5.34 21.01
N GLU A 205 26.41 -5.00 21.73
CA GLU A 205 26.45 -4.84 23.18
C GLU A 205 26.36 -6.20 23.88
N GLN A 206 26.92 -6.28 25.09
CA GLN A 206 26.78 -7.50 25.89
C GLN A 206 25.30 -7.77 26.20
N ASN A 207 24.89 -9.03 26.06
CA ASN A 207 23.53 -9.47 26.34
C ASN A 207 23.28 -9.58 27.86
N SER A 208 23.12 -8.43 28.50
CA SER A 208 22.89 -8.28 29.95
C SER A 208 21.46 -7.85 30.26
N THR A 209 21.05 -7.99 31.53
CA THR A 209 19.77 -7.45 32.02
C THR A 209 19.66 -5.95 31.77
N ALA A 210 20.75 -5.19 31.90
CA ALA A 210 20.75 -3.76 31.65
C ALA A 210 20.45 -3.43 30.18
N THR A 211 21.08 -4.14 29.24
CA THR A 211 20.86 -3.96 27.79
C THR A 211 19.42 -4.33 27.39
N ARG A 212 18.87 -5.40 27.98
CA ARG A 212 17.46 -5.79 27.78
C ARG A 212 16.51 -4.72 28.33
N ASN A 213 16.73 -4.24 29.54
CA ASN A 213 15.91 -3.17 30.13
C ASN A 213 15.95 -1.89 29.28
N ARG A 214 17.12 -1.54 28.73
CA ARG A 214 17.26 -0.40 27.81
C ARG A 214 16.40 -0.57 26.55
N PHE A 215 16.41 -1.77 25.94
CA PHE A 215 15.55 -2.07 24.80
C PHE A 215 14.05 -1.97 25.15
N MET A 216 13.65 -2.59 26.26
CA MET A 216 12.25 -2.59 26.73
C MET A 216 11.75 -1.18 27.02
N ASN A 217 12.60 -0.32 27.61
CA ASN A 217 12.28 1.08 27.90
C ASN A 217 12.10 1.95 26.63
N ILE A 218 12.51 1.47 25.46
CA ILE A 218 12.28 2.15 24.17
C ILE A 218 11.05 1.57 23.47
N VAL A 219 10.92 0.23 23.44
CA VAL A 219 9.85 -0.43 22.70
C VAL A 219 8.51 -0.37 23.42
N ASN A 220 8.46 -0.53 24.75
CA ASN A 220 7.20 -0.50 25.50
C ASN A 220 6.47 0.84 25.32
N PRO A 221 7.07 2.03 25.54
CA PRO A 221 6.36 3.29 25.35
C PRO A 221 5.84 3.50 23.93
N PHE A 222 6.57 3.01 22.93
CA PHE A 222 6.10 3.05 21.55
C PHE A 222 4.87 2.17 21.33
N LEU A 223 4.89 0.92 21.78
CA LEU A 223 3.74 0.02 21.64
C LEU A 223 2.53 0.49 22.47
N GLU A 224 2.75 1.08 23.64
CA GLU A 224 1.71 1.76 24.43
C GLU A 224 1.09 2.91 23.64
N SER A 225 1.91 3.72 22.95
CA SER A 225 1.39 4.80 22.10
C SER A 225 0.54 4.28 20.95
N VAL A 226 0.95 3.16 20.33
CA VAL A 226 0.19 2.51 19.25
C VAL A 226 -1.13 1.95 19.79
N GLN A 227 -1.11 1.30 20.97
CA GLN A 227 -2.31 0.79 21.64
C GLN A 227 -3.28 1.92 22.01
N ALA A 228 -2.79 3.01 22.62
CA ALA A 228 -3.59 4.18 22.97
C ALA A 228 -4.25 4.84 21.75
N ASN A 229 -3.61 4.74 20.58
CA ASN A 229 -4.13 5.23 19.30
C ASN A 229 -4.87 4.14 18.49
N SER A 230 -5.37 3.11 19.15
CA SER A 230 -6.22 2.05 18.57
C SER A 230 -5.54 1.19 17.49
N GLY A 231 -4.21 1.08 17.50
CA GLY A 231 -3.47 0.20 16.59
C GLY A 231 -3.34 -1.24 17.09
N LEU A 232 -3.27 -1.43 18.40
CA LEU A 232 -3.17 -2.74 19.06
C LEU A 232 -4.26 -2.88 20.11
N SER A 233 -4.76 -4.09 20.34
CA SER A 233 -5.66 -4.40 21.45
C SER A 233 -4.90 -4.75 22.72
N ALA A 234 -3.81 -5.52 22.58
CA ALA A 234 -2.89 -5.88 23.63
C ALA A 234 -1.50 -6.15 23.03
N PHE A 235 -0.45 -6.02 23.85
CA PHE A 235 0.92 -6.38 23.45
C PHE A 235 1.70 -6.93 24.64
N ARG A 236 2.76 -7.69 24.34
CA ARG A 236 3.78 -8.14 25.29
C ARG A 236 5.10 -8.17 24.54
N VAL A 237 6.13 -7.56 25.12
CA VAL A 237 7.50 -7.54 24.58
C VAL A 237 8.35 -8.57 25.30
#